data_AF-A0A420BHG5-F1
#
_entry.id   AF-A0A420BHG5-F1
#
_cell.length_a   1.000
_cell.length_b   1.000
_cell.length_c   1.000
_cell.angle_alpha   90.00
_cell.angle_beta   90.00
_cell.angle_gamma   90.00
#
_symmetry.space_group_name_H-M   'P 1'
#
loop_
_entity.id
_entity.type
_entity.pdbx_description
1 polymer ?
#
loop_
_entity_poly.entity_id
_entity_poly.type
_entity_poly.pdbx_seq_one_letter_code
_entity_poly.pdbx_strand_id
1 'polypeptide(L)'
;MARDYITALKLSLFVLSIALFLFMSFSAWKLLTGTSMELLSYLNIASKHPMQEILPLDITLLRLNGGMHGIAALILFISIIKLDIFSNKDCFQPVKWGLFITLFSFVLLGSIFRIISNQQGAALFFFASSVIYLLLRWRHSQQGFYTHGLWNYIMYLPVYLMILYTMGIPGYEKLFHMETVLPKYVDMFHGSFISKLPGGTTSMILLIGIFEQTVVVLLFVSIFKGEFLISEPKPWFKIALLLCIIIFSMLCFGLTVVGNYQGAMNLLFYATFTFLLLASLGFPRMKCTAIEDHY
;
A
#
# COMPACT_ATOMS: atom_id res chain seq x y z
N MET A 1 17.61 4.52 -28.02
CA MET A 1 17.38 5.06 -26.66
C MET A 1 16.00 4.71 -26.11
N ALA A 2 14.87 5.25 -26.61
CA ALA A 2 13.53 4.95 -26.03
C ALA A 2 13.13 3.45 -26.12
N ARG A 3 13.45 2.77 -27.23
CA ARG A 3 13.19 1.32 -27.41
C ARG A 3 13.99 0.45 -26.43
N ASP A 4 15.21 0.86 -26.09
CA ASP A 4 16.10 0.11 -25.19
C ASP A 4 15.57 0.17 -23.75
N TYR A 5 15.08 1.33 -23.32
CA TYR A 5 14.43 1.49 -22.01
C TYR A 5 13.17 0.64 -21.86
N ILE A 6 12.31 0.58 -22.89
CA ILE A 6 11.10 -0.23 -22.86
C ILE A 6 11.45 -1.72 -22.73
N THR A 7 12.48 -2.17 -23.45
CA THR A 7 12.96 -3.57 -23.38
C THR A 7 13.49 -3.90 -21.99
N ALA A 8 14.33 -3.03 -21.42
CA ALA A 8 14.86 -3.21 -20.07
C ALA A 8 13.74 -3.30 -19.03
N LEU A 9 12.73 -2.42 -19.11
CA LEU A 9 11.62 -2.41 -18.16
C LEU A 9 10.71 -3.62 -18.29
N LYS A 10 10.46 -4.12 -19.52
CA LYS A 10 9.77 -5.40 -19.76
C LYS A 10 10.55 -6.57 -19.15
N LEU A 11 11.87 -6.59 -19.30
CA LEU A 11 12.72 -7.62 -18.69
C LEU A 11 12.68 -7.55 -17.16
N SER A 12 12.77 -6.36 -16.57
CA SER A 12 12.62 -6.17 -15.12
C SER A 12 11.26 -6.65 -14.63
N LEU A 13 10.18 -6.37 -15.36
CA LEU A 13 8.84 -6.86 -15.02
C LEU A 13 8.75 -8.38 -15.10
N PHE A 14 9.43 -9.01 -16.07
CA PHE A 14 9.50 -10.45 -16.20
C PHE A 14 10.22 -11.10 -15.01
N VAL A 15 11.42 -10.60 -14.67
CA VAL A 15 12.18 -11.07 -13.50
C VAL A 15 11.37 -10.89 -12.21
N LEU A 16 10.73 -9.73 -12.04
CA LEU A 16 9.87 -9.48 -10.89
C LEU A 16 8.68 -10.44 -10.84
N SER A 17 8.07 -10.75 -11.98
CA SER A 17 6.91 -11.67 -12.03
C SER A 17 7.31 -13.08 -11.60
N ILE A 18 8.52 -13.53 -11.94
CA ILE A 18 9.08 -14.79 -11.45
C ILE A 18 9.29 -14.72 -9.93
N ALA A 19 9.90 -13.65 -9.43
CA ALA A 19 10.13 -13.47 -8.00
C ALA A 19 8.80 -13.44 -7.21
N LEU A 20 7.80 -12.72 -7.71
CA LEU A 20 6.46 -12.67 -7.13
C LEU A 20 5.76 -14.03 -7.20
N PHE A 21 5.85 -14.75 -8.32
CA PHE A 21 5.29 -16.10 -8.43
C PHE A 21 5.86 -17.03 -7.35
N LEU A 22 7.18 -17.05 -7.17
CA LEU A 22 7.83 -17.88 -6.16
C LEU A 22 7.41 -17.46 -4.75
N PHE A 23 7.51 -16.16 -4.43
CA PHE A 23 7.11 -15.62 -3.14
C PHE A 23 5.65 -15.97 -2.80
N MET A 24 4.74 -15.74 -3.75
CA MET A 24 3.33 -16.01 -3.57
C MET A 24 3.04 -17.50 -3.41
N SER A 25 3.72 -18.37 -4.15
CA SER A 25 3.55 -19.82 -4.02
C SER A 25 3.96 -20.32 -2.64
N PHE A 26 5.16 -19.94 -2.17
CA PHE A 26 5.65 -20.33 -0.86
C PHE A 26 4.81 -19.72 0.26
N SER A 27 4.43 -18.46 0.14
CA SER A 27 3.58 -17.81 1.13
C SER A 27 2.18 -18.39 1.16
N ALA A 28 1.58 -18.72 0.01
CA ALA A 28 0.26 -19.36 -0.06
C ALA A 28 0.28 -20.71 0.67
N TRP A 29 1.27 -21.55 0.37
CA TRP A 29 1.45 -22.84 1.03
C TRP A 29 1.52 -22.67 2.55
N LYS A 30 2.45 -21.82 3.03
CA LYS A 30 2.64 -21.59 4.47
C LYS A 30 1.38 -21.04 5.15
N LEU A 31 0.66 -20.12 4.52
CA LEU A 31 -0.53 -19.50 5.10
C LEU A 31 -1.74 -20.45 5.12
N LEU A 32 -1.86 -21.35 4.14
CA LEU A 32 -2.99 -22.29 4.04
C LEU A 32 -2.81 -23.53 4.90
N THR A 33 -1.60 -24.11 4.92
CA THR A 33 -1.33 -25.39 5.60
C THR A 33 -0.62 -25.22 6.93
N GLY A 34 -0.14 -24.02 7.25
CA GLY A 34 0.62 -23.74 8.46
C GLY A 34 -0.18 -24.00 9.74
N THR A 35 0.50 -24.58 10.71
CA THR A 35 0.02 -24.69 12.09
C THR A 35 -0.08 -23.32 12.74
N SER A 36 -0.84 -23.20 13.85
CA SER A 36 -0.95 -21.93 14.59
C SER A 36 0.40 -21.37 15.01
N MET A 37 1.36 -22.22 15.38
CA MET A 37 2.72 -21.78 15.73
C MET A 37 3.50 -21.23 14.52
N GLU A 38 3.37 -21.84 13.35
CA GLU A 38 4.01 -21.35 12.13
C GLU A 38 3.42 -20.03 11.63
N LEU A 39 2.09 -19.86 11.77
CA LEU A 39 1.39 -18.61 11.47
C LEU A 39 1.76 -17.50 12.46
N LEU A 40 1.85 -17.84 13.75
CA LEU A 40 2.33 -16.92 14.79
C LEU A 40 3.78 -16.49 14.51
N SER A 41 4.66 -17.43 14.17
CA SER A 41 6.03 -17.14 13.74
C SER A 41 6.04 -16.21 12.52
N TYR A 42 5.16 -16.44 11.55
CA TYR A 42 5.02 -15.59 10.36
C TYR A 42 4.64 -14.15 10.71
N LEU A 43 3.66 -13.96 11.61
CA LEU A 43 3.26 -12.63 12.10
C LEU A 43 4.36 -11.94 12.92
N ASN A 44 5.24 -12.70 13.54
CA ASN A 44 6.32 -12.20 14.39
C ASN A 44 7.62 -11.88 13.64
N ILE A 45 7.76 -12.20 12.34
CA ILE A 45 9.00 -12.00 11.56
C ILE A 45 9.56 -10.57 11.68
N ALA A 46 8.68 -9.57 11.71
CA ALA A 46 9.06 -8.16 11.80
C ALA A 46 8.56 -7.47 13.08
N SER A 47 8.07 -8.23 14.07
CA SER A 47 7.50 -7.61 15.27
C SER A 47 8.60 -7.26 16.27
N LYS A 48 8.58 -6.02 16.78
CA LYS A 48 9.40 -5.63 17.94
C LYS A 48 8.90 -6.26 19.24
N HIS A 49 7.59 -6.52 19.31
CA HIS A 49 6.92 -7.12 20.45
C HIS A 49 6.21 -8.37 19.96
N PRO A 50 6.89 -9.53 19.95
CA PRO A 50 6.32 -10.75 19.40
C PRO A 50 5.05 -11.12 20.17
N MET A 51 4.00 -11.46 19.43
CA MET A 51 2.78 -12.00 20.01
C MET A 51 3.06 -13.38 20.59
N GLN A 52 2.42 -13.68 21.72
CA GLN A 52 2.52 -14.99 22.38
C GLN A 52 1.45 -15.96 21.88
N GLU A 53 0.30 -15.42 21.49
CA GLU A 53 -0.86 -16.19 21.03
C GLU A 53 -1.44 -15.54 19.77
N ILE A 54 -2.06 -16.36 18.92
CA ILE A 54 -2.74 -15.91 17.71
C ILE A 54 -4.24 -16.13 17.87
N LEU A 55 -5.05 -15.12 17.57
CA LEU A 55 -6.50 -15.24 17.70
C LEU A 55 -7.07 -16.09 16.56
N PRO A 56 -8.20 -16.81 16.78
CA PRO A 56 -8.85 -17.58 15.72
C PRO A 56 -9.25 -16.76 14.49
N LEU A 57 -9.61 -15.48 14.71
CA LEU A 57 -9.92 -14.55 13.63
C LEU A 57 -8.69 -14.26 12.76
N ASP A 58 -7.52 -14.05 13.37
CA ASP A 58 -6.27 -13.79 12.64
C ASP A 58 -5.86 -14.99 11.79
N ILE A 59 -6.00 -16.21 12.32
CA ILE A 59 -5.77 -17.44 11.53
C ILE A 59 -6.69 -17.48 10.31
N THR A 60 -7.97 -17.15 10.49
CA THR A 60 -8.95 -17.15 9.41
C THR A 60 -8.59 -16.12 8.34
N LEU A 61 -8.26 -14.90 8.74
CA LEU A 61 -7.83 -13.82 7.84
C LEU A 61 -6.54 -14.18 7.09
N LEU A 62 -5.57 -14.79 7.77
CA LEU A 62 -4.32 -15.26 7.15
C LEU A 62 -4.56 -16.36 6.13
N ARG A 63 -5.46 -17.32 6.41
CA ARG A 63 -5.81 -18.39 5.46
C ARG A 63 -6.54 -17.84 4.23
N LEU A 64 -7.47 -16.91 4.42
CA LEU A 64 -8.12 -16.20 3.31
C LEU A 64 -7.08 -15.48 2.44
N ASN A 65 -6.13 -14.79 3.07
CA ASN A 65 -5.03 -14.14 2.36
C ASN A 65 -4.10 -15.17 1.67
N GLY A 66 -3.87 -16.33 2.27
CA GLY A 66 -3.14 -17.45 1.66
C GLY A 66 -3.81 -17.95 0.39
N GLY A 67 -5.14 -18.03 0.38
CA GLY A 67 -5.92 -18.34 -0.83
C GLY A 67 -5.71 -17.30 -1.94
N MET A 68 -5.68 -16.01 -1.58
CA MET A 68 -5.39 -14.93 -2.54
C MET A 68 -3.96 -15.00 -3.09
N HIS A 69 -2.96 -15.31 -2.26
CA HIS A 69 -1.59 -15.57 -2.73
C HIS A 69 -1.55 -16.74 -3.72
N GLY A 70 -2.30 -17.82 -3.45
CA GLY A 70 -2.37 -18.99 -4.35
C GLY A 70 -2.96 -18.63 -5.72
N ILE A 71 -4.05 -17.86 -5.74
CA ILE A 71 -4.66 -17.38 -6.99
C ILE A 71 -3.70 -16.46 -7.76
N ALA A 72 -3.05 -15.52 -7.06
CA ALA A 72 -2.07 -14.63 -7.67
C ALA A 72 -0.89 -15.41 -8.28
N ALA A 73 -0.35 -16.40 -7.56
CA ALA A 73 0.72 -17.26 -8.03
C ALA A 73 0.32 -18.01 -9.31
N LEU A 74 -0.87 -18.63 -9.33
CA LEU A 74 -1.37 -19.35 -10.51
C LEU A 74 -1.44 -18.43 -11.75
N ILE A 75 -2.00 -17.22 -11.59
CA ILE A 75 -2.14 -16.29 -12.71
C ILE A 75 -0.77 -15.78 -13.18
N LEU A 76 0.14 -15.48 -12.27
CA LEU A 76 1.51 -15.09 -12.60
C LEU A 76 2.26 -16.22 -13.33
N PHE A 77 2.09 -17.46 -12.91
CA PHE A 77 2.67 -18.63 -13.57
C PHE A 77 2.18 -18.77 -15.02
N ILE A 78 0.86 -18.68 -15.23
CA ILE A 78 0.26 -18.67 -16.57
C ILE A 78 0.85 -17.54 -17.42
N SER A 79 1.01 -16.36 -16.82
CA SER A 79 1.60 -15.21 -17.50
C SER A 79 3.06 -15.41 -17.92
N ILE A 80 3.84 -16.10 -17.09
CA ILE A 80 5.26 -16.41 -17.35
C ILE A 80 5.35 -17.40 -18.52
N ILE A 81 4.56 -18.48 -18.49
CA ILE A 81 4.52 -19.48 -19.57
C ILE A 81 4.14 -18.85 -20.91
N LYS A 82 3.13 -17.99 -20.91
CA LYS A 82 2.65 -17.33 -22.14
C LYS A 82 3.55 -16.21 -22.63
N LEU A 83 4.57 -15.81 -21.85
CA LEU A 83 5.42 -14.65 -22.13
C LEU A 83 4.60 -13.37 -22.37
N ASP A 84 3.45 -13.24 -21.69
CA ASP A 84 2.48 -12.14 -21.91
C ASP A 84 3.09 -10.76 -21.65
N ILE A 85 4.17 -10.70 -20.87
CA ILE A 85 4.92 -9.49 -20.55
C ILE A 85 5.53 -8.86 -21.82
N PHE A 86 5.94 -9.69 -22.77
CA PHE A 86 6.50 -9.24 -24.05
C PHE A 86 5.43 -8.96 -25.09
N SER A 87 4.25 -9.57 -24.96
CA SER A 87 3.10 -9.35 -25.84
C SER A 87 2.52 -7.95 -25.68
N ASN A 88 2.20 -7.32 -26.81
CA ASN A 88 1.48 -6.04 -26.90
C ASN A 88 -0.02 -6.23 -27.19
N LYS A 89 -0.55 -7.46 -27.23
CA LYS A 89 -1.96 -7.70 -27.58
C LYS A 89 -2.90 -7.42 -26.40
N ASP A 90 -4.09 -6.89 -26.71
CA ASP A 90 -4.96 -6.19 -25.75
C ASP A 90 -5.99 -7.05 -25.00
N CYS A 91 -6.34 -8.26 -25.47
CA CYS A 91 -7.63 -8.83 -25.06
C CYS A 91 -7.66 -9.43 -23.63
N PHE A 92 -6.56 -10.02 -23.15
CA PHE A 92 -6.46 -10.49 -21.76
C PHE A 92 -4.99 -10.65 -21.37
N GLN A 93 -4.53 -9.91 -20.36
CA GLN A 93 -3.14 -9.99 -19.89
C GLN A 93 -3.09 -10.55 -18.47
N PRO A 94 -2.88 -11.88 -18.32
CA PRO A 94 -2.67 -12.54 -17.03
C PRO A 94 -1.73 -11.78 -16.08
N VAL A 95 -0.59 -11.24 -16.56
CA VAL A 95 0.32 -10.43 -15.72
C VAL A 95 -0.41 -9.31 -14.97
N LYS A 96 -1.32 -8.60 -15.64
CA LYS A 96 -2.04 -7.46 -15.07
C LYS A 96 -2.94 -7.90 -13.91
N TRP A 97 -3.64 -9.02 -14.09
CA TRP A 97 -4.48 -9.61 -13.05
C TRP A 97 -3.66 -10.22 -11.91
N GLY A 98 -2.57 -10.92 -12.23
CA GLY A 98 -1.65 -11.47 -11.23
C GLY A 98 -1.05 -10.39 -10.33
N LEU A 99 -0.60 -9.27 -10.91
CA LEU A 99 -0.12 -8.10 -10.18
C LEU A 99 -1.23 -7.43 -9.36
N PHE A 100 -2.45 -7.33 -9.90
CA PHE A 100 -3.59 -6.74 -9.17
C PHE A 100 -3.98 -7.55 -7.94
N ILE A 101 -4.13 -8.88 -8.08
CA ILE A 101 -4.47 -9.74 -6.94
C ILE A 101 -3.33 -9.76 -5.93
N THR A 102 -2.08 -9.75 -6.41
CA THR A 102 -0.90 -9.58 -5.56
C THR A 102 -0.97 -8.31 -4.72
N LEU A 103 -1.23 -7.17 -5.38
CA LEU A 103 -1.38 -5.88 -4.73
C LEU A 103 -2.47 -5.92 -3.66
N PHE A 104 -3.66 -6.42 -4.01
CA PHE A 104 -4.78 -6.49 -3.06
C PHE A 104 -4.45 -7.37 -1.85
N SER A 105 -3.81 -8.52 -2.08
CA SER A 105 -3.42 -9.44 -1.02
C SER A 105 -2.35 -8.84 -0.10
N PHE A 106 -1.37 -8.12 -0.65
CA PHE A 106 -0.37 -7.42 0.17
C PHE A 106 -0.99 -6.31 1.01
N VAL A 107 -1.97 -5.58 0.47
CA VAL A 107 -2.72 -4.57 1.23
C VAL A 107 -3.51 -5.19 2.37
N LEU A 108 -4.20 -6.32 2.13
CA LEU A 108 -4.89 -7.05 3.20
C LEU A 108 -3.91 -7.52 4.27
N LEU A 109 -2.80 -8.13 3.85
CA LEU A 109 -1.79 -8.61 4.79
C LEU A 109 -1.19 -7.46 5.61
N GLY A 110 -0.86 -6.34 4.96
CA GLY A 110 -0.42 -5.11 5.61
C GLY A 110 -1.42 -4.59 6.64
N SER A 111 -2.72 -4.67 6.36
CA SER A 111 -3.77 -4.32 7.32
C SER A 111 -3.82 -5.26 8.52
N ILE A 112 -3.65 -6.58 8.33
CA ILE A 112 -3.55 -7.55 9.43
C ILE A 112 -2.35 -7.22 10.32
N PHE A 113 -1.17 -7.03 9.71
CA PHE A 113 0.04 -6.62 10.43
C PHE A 113 -0.17 -5.32 11.21
N ARG A 114 -0.96 -4.38 10.67
CA ARG A 114 -1.27 -3.13 11.35
C ARG A 114 -2.16 -3.34 12.57
N ILE A 115 -3.22 -4.15 12.45
CA ILE A 115 -4.17 -4.46 13.54
C ILE A 115 -3.44 -5.08 14.73
N ILE A 116 -2.51 -6.00 14.48
CA ILE A 116 -1.71 -6.63 15.54
C ILE A 116 -0.54 -5.76 16.03
N SER A 117 -0.55 -4.46 15.73
CA SER A 117 0.51 -3.50 16.10
C SER A 117 1.91 -3.82 15.58
N ASN A 118 2.06 -4.67 14.56
CA ASN A 118 3.34 -4.93 13.90
C ASN A 118 3.61 -3.87 12.81
N GLN A 119 4.16 -2.75 13.28
CA GLN A 119 4.45 -1.54 12.50
C GLN A 119 5.41 -1.79 11.33
N GLN A 120 6.43 -2.64 11.51
CA GLN A 120 7.43 -2.91 10.48
C GLN A 120 6.89 -3.81 9.37
N GLY A 121 6.13 -4.85 9.74
CA GLY A 121 5.43 -5.69 8.76
C GLY A 121 4.45 -4.87 7.92
N ALA A 122 3.64 -4.03 8.56
CA ALA A 122 2.72 -3.14 7.86
C ALA A 122 3.44 -2.18 6.89
N ALA A 123 4.61 -1.65 7.27
CA ALA A 123 5.43 -0.80 6.42
C ALA A 123 6.00 -1.54 5.20
N LEU A 124 6.55 -2.74 5.41
CA LEU A 124 7.06 -3.57 4.31
C LEU A 124 5.97 -3.82 3.26
N PHE A 125 4.77 -4.18 3.69
CA PHE A 125 3.65 -4.42 2.78
C PHE A 125 3.12 -3.14 2.13
N PHE A 126 3.16 -2.00 2.80
CA PHE A 126 2.87 -0.69 2.19
C PHE A 126 3.84 -0.38 1.04
N PHE A 127 5.14 -0.55 1.27
CA PHE A 127 6.17 -0.26 0.26
C PHE A 127 6.07 -1.23 -0.93
N ALA A 128 5.94 -2.53 -0.66
CA ALA A 128 5.78 -3.54 -1.69
C ALA A 128 4.51 -3.30 -2.54
N SER A 129 3.38 -3.01 -1.88
CA SER A 129 2.12 -2.65 -2.55
C SER A 129 2.26 -1.40 -3.42
N SER A 130 2.96 -0.37 -2.92
CA SER A 130 3.20 0.85 -3.68
C SER A 130 4.01 0.60 -4.95
N VAL A 131 5.08 -0.20 -4.87
CA VAL A 131 5.89 -0.59 -6.06
C VAL A 131 5.03 -1.36 -7.06
N ILE A 132 4.26 -2.34 -6.60
CA ILE A 132 3.43 -3.19 -7.47
C ILE A 132 2.34 -2.37 -8.15
N TYR A 133 1.70 -1.45 -7.41
CA TYR A 133 0.74 -0.51 -7.98
C TYR A 133 1.38 0.40 -9.04
N LEU A 134 2.57 0.95 -8.80
CA LEU A 134 3.25 1.81 -9.77
C LEU A 134 3.61 1.04 -11.05
N LEU A 135 4.06 -0.21 -10.93
CA LEU A 135 4.33 -1.08 -12.07
C LEU A 135 3.06 -1.45 -12.83
N LEU A 136 1.98 -1.74 -12.12
CA LEU A 136 0.68 -2.00 -12.69
C LEU A 136 0.15 -0.77 -13.45
N ARG A 137 0.33 0.43 -12.88
CA ARG A 137 0.00 1.71 -13.52
C ARG A 137 0.83 1.97 -14.76
N TRP A 138 2.14 1.74 -14.68
CA TRP A 138 3.02 1.82 -15.84
C TRP A 138 2.58 0.86 -16.93
N ARG A 139 2.34 -0.42 -16.63
CA ARG A 139 1.88 -1.42 -17.61
C ARG A 139 0.57 -1.01 -18.25
N HIS A 140 -0.38 -0.51 -17.45
CA HIS A 140 -1.66 -0.02 -17.97
C HIS A 140 -1.48 1.19 -18.91
N SER A 141 -0.55 2.11 -18.61
CA SER A 141 -0.27 3.27 -19.48
C SER A 141 0.26 2.90 -20.87
N GLN A 142 0.85 1.70 -21.03
CA GLN A 142 1.35 1.21 -22.31
C GLN A 142 0.26 0.64 -23.23
N GLN A 143 -0.95 0.36 -22.71
CA GLN A 143 -2.01 -0.37 -23.42
C GLN A 143 -3.05 0.53 -24.12
N GLY A 144 -2.83 1.85 -24.15
CA GLY A 144 -3.85 2.78 -24.66
C GLY A 144 -5.12 2.81 -23.79
N PHE A 145 -6.09 3.64 -24.19
CA PHE A 145 -7.27 3.99 -23.36
C PHE A 145 -8.43 2.97 -23.43
N TYR A 146 -8.33 1.93 -24.24
CA TYR A 146 -9.45 1.06 -24.60
C TYR A 146 -9.68 -0.12 -23.66
N THR A 147 -9.42 0.03 -22.35
CA THR A 147 -9.92 -0.96 -21.39
C THR A 147 -11.32 -0.57 -20.93
N HIS A 148 -12.34 -0.88 -21.73
CA HIS A 148 -13.71 -0.91 -21.24
C HIS A 148 -13.88 -2.15 -20.35
N GLY A 149 -14.28 -1.97 -19.08
CA GLY A 149 -14.60 -3.09 -18.20
C GLY A 149 -14.28 -2.87 -16.72
N LEU A 150 -14.28 -3.98 -15.96
CA LEU A 150 -14.09 -4.02 -14.50
C LEU A 150 -12.85 -3.25 -14.03
N TRP A 151 -11.79 -3.22 -14.85
CA TRP A 151 -10.53 -2.54 -14.53
C TRP A 151 -10.69 -1.06 -14.15
N ASN A 152 -11.60 -0.35 -14.85
CA ASN A 152 -11.83 1.07 -14.62
C ASN A 152 -12.40 1.37 -13.23
N TYR A 153 -12.98 0.36 -12.58
CA TYR A 153 -13.62 0.47 -11.28
C TYR A 153 -12.74 -0.01 -10.13
N ILE A 154 -11.84 -0.97 -10.37
CA ILE A 154 -11.15 -1.65 -9.26
C ILE A 154 -9.70 -1.23 -9.06
N MET A 155 -9.07 -0.61 -10.06
CA MET A 155 -7.61 -0.39 -10.06
C MET A 155 -7.10 0.42 -8.86
N TYR A 156 -7.86 1.42 -8.41
CA TYR A 156 -7.45 2.29 -7.30
C TYR A 156 -7.85 1.75 -5.92
N LEU A 157 -8.82 0.83 -5.84
CA LEU A 157 -9.34 0.33 -4.56
C LEU A 157 -8.26 -0.19 -3.60
N PRO A 158 -7.25 -0.98 -4.04
CA PRO A 158 -6.18 -1.39 -3.14
C PRO A 158 -5.42 -0.20 -2.52
N VAL A 159 -5.22 0.88 -3.26
CA VAL A 159 -4.51 2.07 -2.74
C VAL A 159 -5.37 2.80 -1.72
N TYR A 160 -6.69 2.90 -1.93
CA TYR A 160 -7.60 3.44 -0.93
C TYR A 160 -7.53 2.63 0.37
N LEU A 161 -7.64 1.30 0.29
CA LEU A 161 -7.52 0.42 1.45
C LEU A 161 -6.15 0.55 2.13
N MET A 162 -5.09 0.70 1.34
CA MET A 162 -3.73 0.86 1.85
C MET A 162 -3.57 2.13 2.70
N ILE A 163 -4.05 3.28 2.19
CA ILE A 163 -4.02 4.53 2.93
C ILE A 163 -4.99 4.47 4.14
N LEU A 164 -6.14 3.81 3.98
CA LEU A 164 -7.13 3.65 5.04
C LEU A 164 -6.57 2.89 6.23
N TYR A 165 -5.90 1.75 6.05
CA TYR A 165 -5.33 1.05 7.21
C TYR A 165 -4.13 1.81 7.80
N THR A 166 -3.39 2.55 6.97
CA THR A 166 -2.18 3.26 7.41
C THR A 166 -2.50 4.51 8.24
N MET A 167 -3.57 5.24 7.90
CA MET A 167 -3.99 6.45 8.63
C MET A 167 -5.19 6.23 9.53
N GLY A 168 -6.12 5.35 9.14
CA GLY A 168 -7.36 5.13 9.86
C GLY A 168 -7.16 4.42 11.19
N ILE A 169 -6.47 3.28 11.21
CA ILE A 169 -6.23 2.52 12.44
C ILE A 169 -5.47 3.38 13.47
N PRO A 170 -4.34 4.03 13.12
CA PRO A 170 -3.55 4.76 14.11
C PRO A 170 -4.20 6.07 14.55
N GLY A 171 -4.90 6.75 13.64
CA GLY A 171 -5.65 7.95 14.01
C GLY A 171 -6.80 7.60 14.94
N TYR A 172 -7.44 6.45 14.73
CA TYR A 172 -8.53 5.99 15.59
C TYR A 172 -8.01 5.66 16.99
N GLU A 173 -6.88 4.95 17.09
CA GLU A 173 -6.22 4.70 18.38
C GLU A 173 -5.85 6.00 19.11
N LYS A 174 -5.28 7.00 18.41
CA LYS A 174 -4.91 8.29 19.03
C LYS A 174 -6.10 9.08 19.57
N LEU A 175 -7.28 8.97 18.94
CA LEU A 175 -8.45 9.77 19.32
C LEU A 175 -9.44 9.04 20.24
N PHE A 176 -9.54 7.72 20.15
CA PHE A 176 -10.57 6.97 20.87
C PHE A 176 -10.00 6.00 21.93
N HIS A 177 -8.68 5.79 21.95
CA HIS A 177 -7.98 5.01 22.97
C HIS A 177 -6.89 5.85 23.65
N MET A 178 -7.24 7.09 23.97
CA MET A 178 -6.32 8.12 24.47
C MET A 178 -5.58 7.67 25.73
N GLU A 179 -6.27 6.96 26.63
CA GLU A 179 -5.75 6.47 27.91
C GLU A 179 -4.58 5.48 27.75
N THR A 180 -4.52 4.74 26.64
CA THR A 180 -3.42 3.80 26.38
C THR A 180 -2.33 4.40 25.49
N VAL A 181 -2.69 5.32 24.60
CA VAL A 181 -1.79 5.86 23.57
C VAL A 181 -1.04 7.10 24.07
N LEU A 182 -1.71 8.03 24.73
CA LEU A 182 -1.09 9.30 25.15
C LEU A 182 0.06 9.10 26.14
N PRO A 183 -0.05 8.29 27.21
CA PRO A 183 1.05 8.13 28.17
C PRO A 183 2.35 7.67 27.49
N LYS A 184 2.26 6.72 26.55
CA LYS A 184 3.40 6.23 25.78
C LYS A 184 4.14 7.34 25.04
N TYR A 185 3.41 8.26 24.42
CA TYR A 185 4.02 9.38 23.71
C TYR A 185 4.52 10.47 24.66
N VAL A 186 3.79 10.78 25.73
CA VAL A 186 4.25 11.74 26.74
C VAL A 186 5.59 11.29 27.33
N ASP A 187 5.72 10.02 27.67
CA ASP A 187 6.97 9.43 28.16
C ASP A 187 8.06 9.45 27.08
N MET A 188 7.73 9.06 25.85
CA MET A 188 8.68 9.05 24.71
C MET A 188 9.26 10.44 24.42
N PHE A 189 8.47 11.49 24.54
CA PHE A 189 8.89 12.87 24.29
C PHE A 189 9.32 13.62 25.56
N HIS A 190 9.39 12.95 26.71
CA HIS A 190 9.77 13.58 27.97
C HIS A 190 11.15 14.23 27.87
N GLY A 191 11.25 15.50 28.28
CA GLY A 191 12.49 16.29 28.21
C GLY A 191 12.84 16.85 26.82
N SER A 192 12.11 16.49 25.77
CA SER A 192 12.25 17.10 24.43
C SER A 192 11.65 18.50 24.39
N PHE A 193 12.02 19.31 23.40
CA PHE A 193 11.39 20.64 23.23
C PHE A 193 9.89 20.56 22.94
N ILE A 194 9.40 19.46 22.33
CA ILE A 194 7.98 19.24 22.03
C ILE A 194 7.17 19.19 23.33
N SER A 195 7.71 18.58 24.38
CA SER A 195 7.07 18.54 25.71
C SER A 195 6.92 19.93 26.35
N LYS A 196 7.70 20.92 25.90
CA LYS A 196 7.70 22.30 26.41
C LYS A 196 6.79 23.24 25.60
N LEU A 197 6.24 22.80 24.47
CA LEU A 197 5.30 23.60 23.68
C LEU A 197 3.98 23.82 24.44
N PRO A 198 3.21 24.88 24.14
CA PRO A 198 1.88 25.07 24.70
C PRO A 198 1.00 23.84 24.46
N GLY A 199 0.44 23.28 25.53
CA GLY A 199 -0.35 22.03 25.48
C GLY A 199 0.46 20.73 25.41
N GLY A 200 1.80 20.84 25.37
CA GLY A 200 2.76 19.74 25.45
C GLY A 200 2.62 18.68 24.36
N THR A 201 3.20 17.51 24.61
CA THR A 201 3.15 16.34 23.72
C THR A 201 1.70 15.91 23.44
N THR A 202 0.83 15.93 24.46
CA THR A 202 -0.56 15.50 24.35
C THR A 202 -1.32 16.22 23.24
N SER A 203 -1.25 17.56 23.21
CA SER A 203 -1.96 18.35 22.21
C SER A 203 -1.45 18.07 20.79
N MET A 204 -0.14 17.85 20.64
CA MET A 204 0.47 17.53 19.34
C MET A 204 0.04 16.15 18.83
N ILE A 205 -0.03 15.14 19.71
CA ILE A 205 -0.47 13.79 19.33
C ILE A 205 -1.96 13.79 18.95
N LEU A 206 -2.80 14.54 19.67
CA LEU A 206 -4.22 14.68 19.33
C LEU A 206 -4.40 15.41 18.00
N LEU A 207 -3.62 16.47 17.73
CA LEU A 207 -3.62 17.16 16.45
C LEU A 207 -3.27 16.21 15.29
N ILE A 208 -2.24 15.37 15.47
CA ILE A 208 -1.88 14.33 14.50
C ILE A 208 -3.04 13.35 14.29
N GLY A 209 -3.68 12.88 15.37
CA GLY A 209 -4.85 11.99 15.29
C GLY A 209 -5.99 12.62 14.48
N ILE A 210 -6.26 13.91 14.68
CA ILE A 210 -7.27 14.66 13.90
C ILE A 210 -6.88 14.71 12.42
N PHE A 211 -5.62 15.00 12.09
CA PHE A 211 -5.18 15.00 10.69
C PHE A 211 -5.25 13.62 10.04
N GLU A 212 -4.85 12.55 10.75
CA GLU A 212 -4.98 11.17 10.27
C GLU A 212 -6.44 10.80 10.01
N GLN A 213 -7.38 11.17 10.89
CA GLN A 213 -8.81 10.96 10.64
C GLN A 213 -9.38 11.86 9.54
N THR A 214 -8.84 13.06 9.36
CA THR A 214 -9.21 13.92 8.23
C THR A 214 -8.86 13.25 6.90
N VAL A 215 -7.73 12.55 6.80
CA VAL A 215 -7.41 11.72 5.63
C VAL A 215 -8.52 10.69 5.38
N VAL A 216 -8.97 9.97 6.42
CA VAL A 216 -10.03 8.95 6.30
C VAL A 216 -11.32 9.56 5.77
N VAL A 217 -11.74 10.71 6.30
CA VAL A 217 -12.92 11.44 5.84
C VAL A 217 -12.76 11.83 4.37
N LEU A 218 -11.61 12.36 3.97
CA LEU A 218 -11.32 12.71 2.57
C LEU A 218 -11.37 11.48 1.65
N LEU A 219 -10.87 10.32 2.09
CA LEU A 219 -10.99 9.07 1.34
C LEU A 219 -12.45 8.65 1.15
N PHE A 220 -13.29 8.75 2.18
CA PHE A 220 -14.71 8.45 2.05
C PHE A 220 -15.43 9.42 1.10
N VAL A 221 -15.19 10.72 1.23
CA VAL A 221 -15.72 11.74 0.29
C VAL A 221 -15.31 11.41 -1.14
N SER A 222 -14.05 11.02 -1.33
CA SER A 222 -13.49 10.62 -2.62
C SER A 222 -14.17 9.38 -3.20
N ILE A 223 -14.47 8.37 -2.37
CA ILE A 223 -15.22 7.17 -2.77
C ILE A 223 -16.66 7.54 -3.18
N PHE A 224 -17.36 8.33 -2.37
CA PHE A 224 -18.74 8.76 -2.67
C PHE A 224 -18.84 9.60 -3.95
N LYS A 225 -17.79 10.36 -4.29
CA LYS A 225 -17.70 11.12 -5.54
C LYS A 225 -17.24 10.29 -6.73
N GLY A 226 -16.96 9.01 -6.55
CA GLY A 226 -16.54 8.13 -7.64
C GLY A 226 -15.10 8.37 -8.12
N GLU A 227 -14.24 9.03 -7.34
CA GLU A 227 -12.85 9.32 -7.75
C GLU A 227 -11.97 8.05 -7.81
N PHE A 228 -12.48 6.91 -7.37
CA PHE A 228 -11.83 5.61 -7.59
C PHE A 228 -11.94 5.13 -9.05
N LEU A 229 -12.79 5.76 -9.87
CA LEU A 229 -12.90 5.48 -11.30
C LEU A 229 -11.70 6.04 -12.08
N ILE A 230 -11.18 5.31 -13.06
CA ILE A 230 -10.03 5.78 -13.87
C ILE A 230 -10.36 7.06 -14.66
N SER A 231 -11.58 7.17 -15.18
CA SER A 231 -12.06 8.29 -16.00
C SER A 231 -12.25 9.60 -15.22
N GLU A 232 -12.44 9.52 -13.91
CA GLU A 232 -12.80 10.69 -13.11
C GLU A 232 -11.56 11.47 -12.62
N PRO A 233 -11.65 12.81 -12.53
CA PRO A 233 -10.68 13.60 -11.80
C PRO A 233 -10.66 13.17 -10.33
N LYS A 234 -9.51 13.34 -9.67
CA LYS A 234 -9.27 12.82 -8.32
C LYS A 234 -8.85 13.88 -7.29
N PRO A 235 -9.48 15.07 -7.22
CA PRO A 235 -9.05 16.13 -6.32
C PRO A 235 -9.06 15.69 -4.85
N TRP A 236 -10.11 15.03 -4.36
CA TRP A 236 -10.20 14.65 -2.94
C TRP A 236 -9.17 13.59 -2.57
N PHE A 237 -8.97 12.59 -3.43
CA PHE A 237 -7.92 11.60 -3.24
C PHE A 237 -6.52 12.23 -3.24
N LYS A 238 -6.26 13.18 -4.15
CA LYS A 238 -4.98 13.90 -4.20
C LYS A 238 -4.72 14.72 -2.93
N ILE A 239 -5.74 15.40 -2.41
CA ILE A 239 -5.63 16.13 -1.14
C ILE A 239 -5.37 15.16 0.02
N ALA A 240 -6.05 14.00 0.06
CA ALA A 240 -5.80 12.97 1.06
C ALA A 240 -4.35 12.48 1.03
N LEU A 241 -3.81 12.17 -0.15
CA LEU A 241 -2.40 11.77 -0.31
C LEU A 241 -1.43 12.88 0.07
N LEU A 242 -1.71 14.14 -0.28
CA LEU A 242 -0.88 15.28 0.12
C LEU A 242 -0.85 15.44 1.64
N LEU A 243 -2.01 15.35 2.29
CA LEU A 243 -2.10 15.40 3.74
C LEU A 243 -1.35 14.23 4.39
N CYS A 244 -1.40 13.03 3.80
CA CYS A 244 -0.59 11.90 4.26
C CYS A 244 0.91 12.20 4.25
N ILE A 245 1.42 12.80 3.18
CA ILE A 245 2.84 13.18 3.07
C ILE A 245 3.21 14.13 4.20
N ILE A 246 2.38 15.16 4.46
CA ILE A 246 2.59 16.13 5.54
C ILE A 246 2.62 15.41 6.90
N ILE A 247 1.64 14.55 7.19
CA ILE A 247 1.57 13.80 8.45
C ILE A 247 2.81 12.91 8.63
N PHE A 248 3.21 12.17 7.60
CA PHE A 248 4.41 11.33 7.67
C PHE A 248 5.67 12.15 7.91
N SER A 249 5.80 13.34 7.29
CA SER A 249 6.91 14.25 7.55
C SER A 249 6.91 14.77 8.99
N MET A 250 5.75 15.15 9.53
CA MET A 250 5.62 15.58 10.94
C MET A 250 6.00 14.47 11.92
N LEU A 251 5.50 13.26 11.69
CA LEU A 251 5.83 12.07 12.50
C LEU A 251 7.32 11.72 12.37
N CYS A 252 7.89 11.82 11.17
CA CYS A 252 9.31 11.54 10.92
C CYS A 252 10.17 12.47 11.76
N PHE A 253 9.89 13.77 11.69
CA PHE A 253 10.55 14.78 12.51
C PHE A 253 10.40 14.48 14.00
N GLY A 254 9.19 14.16 14.47
CA GLY A 254 8.95 13.79 15.87
C GLY A 254 9.82 12.61 16.32
N LEU A 255 9.88 11.52 15.54
CA LEU A 255 10.72 10.37 15.87
C LEU A 255 12.23 10.67 15.80
N THR A 256 12.67 11.59 14.92
CA THR A 256 14.06 12.06 14.89
C THR A 256 14.42 12.82 16.17
N VAL A 257 13.53 13.66 16.69
CA VAL A 257 13.76 14.45 17.93
C VAL A 257 14.03 13.55 19.14
N VAL A 258 13.38 12.39 19.21
CA VAL A 258 13.57 11.41 20.30
C VAL A 258 14.61 10.34 19.97
N GLY A 259 15.40 10.52 18.90
CA GLY A 259 16.48 9.60 18.51
C GLY A 259 16.02 8.25 17.93
N ASN A 260 14.74 8.09 17.59
CA ASN A 260 14.20 6.87 16.98
C ASN A 260 14.38 6.90 15.45
N TYR A 261 15.62 6.84 14.99
CA TYR A 261 15.98 6.95 13.57
C TYR A 261 15.41 5.83 12.69
N GLN A 262 15.28 4.61 13.23
CA GLN A 262 14.69 3.50 12.48
C GLN A 262 13.21 3.77 12.17
N GLY A 263 12.45 4.26 13.14
CA GLY A 263 11.06 4.66 12.94
C GLY A 263 10.94 5.87 12.01
N ALA A 264 11.79 6.88 12.19
CA ALA A 264 11.84 8.06 11.32
C ALA A 264 12.11 7.70 9.85
N MET A 265 13.06 6.79 9.60
CA MET A 265 13.37 6.31 8.25
C MET A 265 12.16 5.63 7.57
N ASN A 266 11.41 4.80 8.32
CA ASN A 266 10.19 4.20 7.79
C ASN A 266 9.17 5.28 7.39
N LEU A 267 9.01 6.33 8.19
CA LEU A 267 8.09 7.43 7.91
C LEU A 267 8.54 8.27 6.71
N LEU A 268 9.85 8.46 6.53
CA LEU A 268 10.40 9.07 5.32
C LEU A 268 10.06 8.22 4.07
N PHE A 269 10.18 6.90 4.15
CA PHE A 269 9.76 6.01 3.06
C PHE A 269 8.26 6.06 2.82
N TYR A 270 7.42 6.07 3.86
CA TYR A 270 5.97 6.26 3.72
C TYR A 270 5.64 7.56 2.98
N ALA A 271 6.27 8.68 3.36
CA ALA A 271 6.11 9.95 2.67
C ALA A 271 6.55 9.87 1.19
N THR A 272 7.71 9.26 0.93
CA THR A 272 8.28 9.11 -0.42
C THR A 272 7.38 8.27 -1.33
N PHE A 273 6.95 7.08 -0.88
CA PHE A 273 6.06 6.23 -1.66
C PHE A 273 4.69 6.86 -1.85
N THR A 274 4.16 7.57 -0.84
CA THR A 274 2.91 8.32 -0.98
C THR A 274 3.03 9.44 -2.01
N PHE A 275 4.17 10.15 -2.05
CA PHE A 275 4.47 11.12 -3.08
C PHE A 275 4.52 10.48 -4.48
N LEU A 276 5.16 9.32 -4.63
CA LEU A 276 5.17 8.60 -5.92
C LEU A 276 3.76 8.19 -6.36
N LEU A 277 2.91 7.75 -5.42
CA LEU A 277 1.50 7.47 -5.69
C LEU A 277 0.79 8.74 -6.16
N LEU A 278 0.95 9.87 -5.48
CA LEU A 278 0.37 11.16 -5.87
C LEU A 278 0.85 11.59 -7.27
N ALA A 279 2.16 11.52 -7.52
CA ALA A 279 2.76 11.85 -8.82
C ALA A 279 2.20 10.94 -9.93
N SER A 280 1.96 9.65 -9.65
CA SER A 280 1.36 8.71 -10.60
C SER A 280 -0.06 9.10 -11.06
N LEU A 281 -0.76 9.92 -10.26
CA LEU A 281 -2.09 10.47 -10.60
C LEU A 281 -1.99 11.78 -11.40
N GLY A 282 -0.82 12.41 -11.44
CA GLY A 282 -0.55 13.69 -12.10
C GLY A 282 -0.14 13.55 -13.56
N PHE A 283 0.36 12.38 -14.00
CA PHE A 283 0.78 12.19 -15.38
C PHE A 283 -0.41 12.45 -16.34
N PRO A 284 -0.27 13.38 -17.29
CA PRO A 284 -1.34 13.72 -18.21
C PRO A 284 -1.76 12.46 -18.95
N ARG A 285 -3.08 12.28 -19.07
CA ARG A 285 -3.66 11.32 -20.01
C ARG A 285 -3.06 11.68 -21.37
N MET A 286 -2.11 10.91 -21.88
CA MET A 286 -1.64 11.10 -23.25
C MET A 286 -2.89 10.95 -24.11
N LYS A 287 -3.46 12.05 -24.59
CA LYS A 287 -4.52 11.96 -25.58
C LYS A 287 -3.86 11.22 -26.74
N CYS A 288 -4.30 10.00 -27.03
CA CYS A 288 -4.15 9.49 -28.38
C CYS A 288 -4.91 10.51 -29.23
N THR A 289 -4.19 11.49 -29.77
CA THR A 289 -4.59 12.06 -31.04
C THR A 289 -4.72 10.84 -31.93
N ALA A 290 -5.97 10.48 -32.24
CA ALA A 290 -6.22 9.58 -33.34
C ALA A 290 -5.36 10.14 -34.47
N ILE A 291 -4.37 9.36 -34.89
CA ILE A 291 -3.80 9.56 -36.21
C ILE A 291 -5.03 9.25 -37.07
N GLU A 292 -5.75 10.31 -37.45
CA GLU A 292 -6.74 10.22 -38.50
C GLU A 292 -5.93 9.70 -39.69
N ASP A 293 -6.05 8.39 -39.92
CA ASP A 293 -5.53 7.72 -41.08
C ASP A 293 -6.25 8.36 -42.28
N HIS A 294 -5.69 9.46 -42.77
CA HIS A 294 -5.96 9.99 -44.10
C HIS A 294 -5.44 8.97 -45.11
N TYR A 295 -6.27 7.97 -45.40
CA TYR A 295 -6.25 7.20 -46.64
C TYR A 295 -7.47 7.58 -47.47
#